data_AF-U1FV42-F1
#
_entry.id   AF-U1FV42-F1
#
_cell.length_a   1.000
_cell.length_b   1.000
_cell.length_c   1.000
_cell.angle_alpha   90.00
_cell.angle_beta   90.00
_cell.angle_gamma   90.00
#
_symmetry.space_group_name_H-M   'P 1'
#
loop_
_entity.id
_entity.type
_entity.pdbx_description
1 polymer ?
#
loop_
_entity_poly.entity_id
_entity_poly.type
_entity_poly.pdbx_seq_one_letter_code
_entity_poly.pdbx_strand_id
1 'polypeptide(L)'
;MSTPPVLTSQQKVTAKRVAKPVLGTPAPVWSEMGEDDKETKLRLFMERLRETQNTSIADKLEEDVPLAYKILQEKAKSMRSEERKKAL
;
A
#
# COMPACT_ATOMS: atom_id res chain seq x y z
N MET A 1 -0.86 28.13 1.38
CA MET A 1 -0.24 26.98 0.70
C MET A 1 -0.36 25.79 1.64
N SER A 2 -1.32 24.88 1.41
CA SER A 2 -1.49 23.69 2.26
C SER A 2 -0.42 22.66 1.88
N THR A 3 0.46 22.33 2.81
CA THR A 3 1.46 21.28 2.62
C THR A 3 0.73 19.95 2.41
N PRO A 4 1.04 19.17 1.37
CA PRO A 4 0.40 17.87 1.18
C PRO A 4 0.66 16.99 2.41
N PRO A 5 -0.31 16.14 2.81
CA PRO A 5 -0.15 15.27 3.96
C PRO A 5 0.97 14.25 3.72
N VAL A 6 2.16 14.56 4.21
CA VAL A 6 3.31 13.67 4.09
C VAL A 6 3.30 12.66 5.25
N LEU A 7 3.27 11.37 4.90
CA LEU A 7 3.58 10.31 5.87
C LEU A 7 5.03 10.46 6.36
N THR A 8 5.24 10.35 7.67
CA THR A 8 6.60 10.29 8.22
C THR A 8 7.31 9.01 7.77
N SER A 9 8.65 8.96 7.88
CA SER A 9 9.42 7.76 7.54
C SER A 9 8.92 6.52 8.28
N GLN A 10 8.55 6.64 9.56
CA GLN A 10 7.99 5.55 10.35
C GLN A 10 6.60 5.13 9.84
N GLN A 11 5.73 6.09 9.53
CA GLN A 11 4.41 5.80 8.97
C GLN A 11 4.50 5.09 7.61
N LYS A 12 5.46 5.46 6.76
CA LYS A 12 5.72 4.76 5.47
C LYS A 12 6.14 3.30 5.68
N VAL A 13 6.99 3.02 6.68
CA VAL A 13 7.40 1.65 7.00
C VAL A 13 6.20 0.83 7.49
N THR A 14 5.37 1.39 8.37
CA THR A 14 4.16 0.74 8.86
C THR A 14 3.16 0.50 7.72
N ALA A 15 2.91 1.49 6.88
CA ALA A 15 2.05 1.39 5.70
C ALA A 15 2.51 0.26 4.77
N LYS A 16 3.82 0.16 4.47
CA LYS A 16 4.38 -0.93 3.66
C LYS A 16 4.25 -2.31 4.32
N ARG A 17 4.30 -2.39 5.65
CA ARG A 17 4.09 -3.64 6.40
C ARG A 17 2.62 -4.08 6.31
N VAL A 18 1.68 -3.15 6.44
CA VAL A 18 0.24 -3.41 6.33
C VAL A 18 -0.19 -3.73 4.90
N ALA A 19 0.46 -3.14 3.89
CA ALA A 19 0.20 -3.42 2.48
C ALA A 19 0.55 -4.86 2.07
N LYS A 20 1.54 -5.50 2.73
CA LYS A 20 2.00 -6.85 2.39
C LYS A 20 0.86 -7.90 2.40
N PRO A 21 0.09 -8.07 3.49
CA PRO A 21 -1.02 -9.03 3.51
C PRO A 21 -2.16 -8.66 2.55
N VAL A 22 -2.35 -7.38 2.25
CA VAL A 22 -3.41 -6.92 1.33
C VAL A 22 -3.11 -7.34 -0.12
N LEU A 23 -1.85 -7.23 -0.52
CA LEU A 23 -1.39 -7.62 -1.84
C LEU A 23 -1.37 -9.15 -2.03
N GLY A 24 -1.08 -9.90 -0.96
CA GLY A 24 -1.01 -11.36 -1.00
C GLY A 24 0.26 -11.90 -1.67
N THR A 25 0.36 -13.23 -1.75
CA THR A 25 1.44 -13.97 -2.41
C THR A 25 0.82 -15.04 -3.32
N PRO A 26 1.13 -15.08 -4.64
CA PRO A 26 2.12 -14.24 -5.32
C PRO A 26 1.71 -12.77 -5.40
N ALA A 27 2.68 -11.86 -5.34
CA ALA A 27 2.38 -10.43 -5.40
C ALA A 27 1.83 -10.04 -6.79
N PRO A 28 0.73 -9.28 -6.86
CA PRO A 28 0.09 -8.95 -8.12
C PRO A 28 0.93 -7.97 -8.95
N VAL A 29 0.75 -8.01 -10.27
CA VAL A 29 1.36 -7.02 -11.17
C VAL A 29 0.51 -5.76 -11.16
N TRP A 30 0.88 -4.79 -10.32
CA TRP A 30 0.10 -3.56 -10.12
C TRP A 30 -0.24 -2.83 -11.42
N SER A 31 0.66 -2.84 -12.41
CA SER A 31 0.43 -2.17 -13.70
C SER A 31 -0.61 -2.89 -14.58
N GLU A 32 -0.79 -4.20 -14.40
CA GLU A 32 -1.71 -5.03 -15.19
C GLU A 32 -3.06 -5.21 -14.49
N MET A 33 -3.18 -4.83 -13.21
CA MET A 33 -4.46 -4.84 -12.49
C MET A 33 -5.44 -3.81 -13.08
N GLY A 34 -6.71 -4.23 -13.18
CA GLY A 34 -7.82 -3.33 -13.49
C GLY A 34 -8.01 -2.25 -12.43
N GLU A 35 -8.74 -1.19 -12.78
CA GLU A 35 -9.03 -0.10 -11.86
C GLU A 35 -9.88 -0.58 -10.67
N ASP A 36 -10.87 -1.43 -10.92
CA ASP A 36 -11.73 -2.03 -9.87
C ASP A 36 -10.93 -2.85 -8.85
N ASP A 37 -9.97 -3.65 -9.32
CA ASP A 37 -9.10 -4.45 -8.45
C ASP A 37 -8.18 -3.55 -7.60
N LYS A 38 -7.65 -2.48 -8.23
CA LYS A 38 -6.81 -1.49 -7.55
C LYS A 38 -7.60 -0.77 -6.46
N GLU A 39 -8.84 -0.38 -6.74
CA GLU A 39 -9.74 0.24 -5.77
C GLU A 39 -10.09 -0.73 -4.63
N THR A 40 -10.38 -1.99 -4.96
CA THR A 40 -10.64 -3.03 -3.96
C THR A 40 -9.45 -3.22 -3.04
N LYS A 41 -8.22 -3.28 -3.59
CA LYS A 41 -6.99 -3.36 -2.79
C LYS A 41 -6.76 -2.12 -1.95
N LEU A 42 -7.07 -0.93 -2.48
CA LEU A 42 -6.99 0.31 -1.72
C LEU A 42 -7.94 0.30 -0.53
N ARG A 43 -9.20 -0.09 -0.73
CA ARG A 43 -10.21 -0.18 0.33
C ARG A 43 -9.78 -1.16 1.42
N LEU A 44 -9.34 -2.36 1.03
CA LEU A 44 -8.79 -3.35 1.96
C LEU A 44 -7.56 -2.83 2.71
N PHE A 45 -6.73 -2.03 2.06
CA PHE A 45 -5.57 -1.42 2.68
C PHE A 45 -5.95 -0.39 3.76
N MET A 46 -6.94 0.48 3.48
CA MET A 46 -7.46 1.43 4.46
C MET A 46 -8.11 0.73 5.64
N GLU A 47 -8.95 -0.28 5.36
CA GLU A 47 -9.59 -1.09 6.41
C GLU A 47 -8.54 -1.73 7.31
N ARG A 48 -7.48 -2.32 6.73
CA ARG A 48 -6.42 -2.95 7.50
C ARG A 48 -5.59 -1.96 8.31
N LEU A 49 -5.39 -0.74 7.81
CA LEU A 49 -4.74 0.33 8.58
C LEU A 49 -5.60 0.71 9.80
N ARG A 50 -6.91 0.83 9.64
CA ARG A 50 -7.84 1.11 10.74
C ARG A 50 -7.87 -0.03 11.76
N GLU A 51 -7.95 -1.29 11.32
CA GLU A 51 -7.90 -2.48 12.19
C GLU A 51 -6.61 -2.57 13.01
N THR A 52 -5.47 -2.17 12.43
CA THR A 52 -4.16 -2.22 13.08
C THR A 52 -3.86 -0.98 13.93
N GLN A 53 -4.90 -0.20 14.30
CA GLN A 53 -4.79 1.04 15.07
C GLN A 53 -3.92 2.12 14.40
N ASN A 54 -3.72 2.04 13.09
CA ASN A 54 -3.00 3.02 12.28
C ASN A 54 -3.97 4.00 11.61
N THR A 55 -5.00 4.44 12.33
CA THR A 55 -6.05 5.36 11.84
C THR A 55 -5.45 6.66 11.30
N SER A 56 -4.47 7.24 12.01
CA SER A 56 -3.77 8.44 11.53
C SER A 56 -3.04 8.27 10.19
N ILE A 57 -2.67 7.04 9.82
CA ILE A 57 -2.08 6.74 8.50
C ILE A 57 -3.21 6.58 7.48
N ALA A 58 -4.29 5.89 7.84
CA ALA A 58 -5.48 5.75 6.99
C ALA A 58 -6.07 7.11 6.61
N ASP A 59 -6.29 8.00 7.60
CA ASP A 59 -6.90 9.32 7.36
C ASP A 59 -6.03 10.17 6.42
N LYS A 60 -4.70 10.20 6.62
CA LYS A 60 -3.76 10.89 5.72
C LYS A 60 -3.75 10.32 4.30
N LEU A 61 -3.95 9.02 4.17
CA LEU A 61 -3.97 8.33 2.88
C LEU A 61 -5.34 8.41 2.18
N GLU A 62 -6.41 8.63 2.93
CA GLU A 62 -7.71 9.01 2.37
C GLU A 62 -7.69 10.45 1.84
N GLU A 63 -6.96 11.35 2.49
CA GLU A 63 -6.70 12.70 1.96
C GLU A 63 -5.76 12.69 0.74
N ASP A 64 -4.85 11.71 0.64
CA ASP A 64 -3.91 11.53 -0.48
C ASP A 64 -3.97 10.10 -1.05
N VAL A 65 -5.09 9.84 -1.74
CA VAL A 65 -5.33 8.56 -2.45
C VAL A 65 -4.19 8.21 -3.43
N PRO A 66 -3.62 9.14 -4.23
CA PRO A 66 -2.47 8.85 -5.07
C PRO A 66 -1.25 8.32 -4.30
N LEU A 67 -0.97 8.83 -3.10
CA LEU A 67 0.10 8.32 -2.25
C LEU A 67 -0.19 6.89 -1.77
N ALA A 68 -1.44 6.56 -1.45
CA ALA A 68 -1.84 5.21 -1.07
C ALA A 68 -1.62 4.21 -2.20
N TYR A 69 -2.04 4.56 -3.43
CA TYR A 69 -1.77 3.78 -4.64
C TYR A 69 -0.28 3.55 -4.85
N LYS A 70 0.53 4.60 -4.66
CA LYS A 70 1.99 4.52 -4.80
C LYS A 70 2.61 3.56 -3.78
N ILE A 71 2.16 3.59 -2.53
CA ILE A 71 2.65 2.66 -1.49
C ILE A 71 2.35 1.21 -1.86
N LEU A 72 1.14 0.92 -2.31
CA LEU A 72 0.74 -0.41 -2.73
C LEU A 72 1.53 -0.87 -3.96
N GLN A 73 1.71 0.01 -4.96
CA GLN A 73 2.52 -0.28 -6.15
C GLN A 73 3.98 -0.58 -5.80
N GLU A 74 4.62 0.27 -4.99
CA GLU A 74 6.00 0.06 -4.55
C GLU A 74 6.14 -1.25 -3.78
N LYS A 75 5.16 -1.57 -2.93
CA LYS A 75 5.20 -2.79 -2.14
C LYS A 75 5.02 -4.03 -3.01
N ALA A 76 4.10 -4.01 -3.97
CA ALA A 76 3.90 -5.09 -4.94
C ALA A 76 5.18 -5.35 -5.74
N LYS A 77 5.83 -4.28 -6.26
CA LYS A 77 7.11 -4.39 -6.97
C LYS A 77 8.22 -4.96 -6.08
N SER A 78 8.31 -4.53 -4.83
CA SER A 78 9.27 -5.06 -3.85
C SER A 78 9.05 -6.55 -3.62
N MET A 79 7.82 -6.97 -3.37
CA MET A 79 7.49 -8.38 -3.10
C MET A 79 7.84 -9.27 -4.30
N ARG A 80 7.45 -8.87 -5.52
CA ARG A 80 7.82 -9.60 -6.74
C ARG A 80 9.34 -9.72 -6.93
N SER A 81 10.09 -8.67 -6.59
CA SER A 81 11.55 -8.71 -6.65
C SER A 81 12.14 -9.68 -5.63
N GLU A 82 11.60 -9.72 -4.41
CA GLU A 82 11.99 -10.68 -3.37
C GLU A 82 11.65 -12.13 -3.77
N GLU A 83 10.47 -12.35 -4.36
CA GLU A 83 10.05 -13.66 -4.88
C GLU A 83 10.98 -14.15 -6.00
N ARG A 84 11.32 -13.28 -6.95
CA ARG A 84 12.27 -13.60 -8.03
C ARG A 84 13.65 -13.97 -7.48
N LYS A 85 14.13 -13.27 -6.45
CA LYS A 85 15.42 -13.57 -5.81
C LYS A 85 15.42 -14.90 -5.06
N LYS A 86 14.28 -15.32 -4.52
CA LYS A 86 14.13 -16.62 -3.82
C LYS A 86 13.97 -17.81 -4.76
N ALA A 87 13.52 -17.57 -5.99
CA ALA A 87 13.36 -18.58 -7.02
C ALA A 87 14.64 -18.83 -7.84
N LEU A 88 15.71 -18.06 -7.60
CA LEU A 88 17.07 -18.23 -8.15
C LEU A 88 17.96 -18.91 -7.12
#